data_AF-A0A455STS1-F1
#
_entry.id   AF-A0A455STS1-F1
#
_cell.length_a   1.000
_cell.length_b   1.000
_cell.length_c   1.000
_cell.angle_alpha   90.00
_cell.angle_beta   90.00
_cell.angle_gamma   90.00
#
_symmetry.space_group_name_H-M   'P 1'
#
loop_
_entity.id
_entity.type
_entity.pdbx_description
1 polymer ?
#
loop_
_entity_poly.entity_id
_entity_poly.type
_entity_poly.pdbx_seq_one_letter_code
_entity_poly.pdbx_strand_id
1 'polypeptide(L)'
;MNMKRSILIAIVGITLLGSLFLAPLSVAARPETSQATTTINTSIYLTAEALKPYFQERINQQVPQSVNGVIDSLVKKQPQQQQGWMKAMAGALLQPGATLTDLTTQQDGLVTSLRLSLYQGDPKPTDAQLLVTLSVLDQQTIQVSAKPLAHSPALFQGPLTTLHVPLGQLQQITTTPSCGQSALGLDLGLPLSFKEHKPENSPQSTTLASLQPLAMTQQAGLSGTVIEIPETSLASIGKGIGALSLGNNLYARNIQISVQNGQLVSVSDITLGQSLKLGVATTLIQPDAAQGKLAMKVQKTTLKVLSLFDFEVDAYNQQIEQQINMQLNTALANTFTVTEATIGSNASVPCTANTSLLLTGTLSAL
;
A
#
# COMPACT_ATOMS: atom_id res chain seq x y z
N MET A 1 -16.51 57.21 -52.05
CA MET A 1 -16.91 56.25 -51.01
C MET A 1 -15.64 55.55 -50.52
N ASN A 2 -14.89 56.28 -49.69
CA ASN A 2 -13.50 56.04 -49.27
C ASN A 2 -13.46 56.23 -47.76
N MET A 3 -13.40 55.15 -46.99
CA MET A 3 -12.98 55.07 -45.58
C MET A 3 -13.39 53.68 -45.09
N LYS A 4 -12.48 52.71 -45.19
CA LYS A 4 -12.48 51.43 -44.42
C LYS A 4 -11.35 50.46 -44.85
N ARG A 5 -10.58 50.77 -45.90
CA ARG A 5 -9.41 49.97 -46.33
C ARG A 5 -8.04 50.49 -45.87
N SER A 6 -7.97 51.62 -45.16
CA SER A 6 -6.68 52.27 -44.79
C SER A 6 -6.21 52.05 -43.35
N ILE A 7 -6.89 51.21 -42.55
CA ILE A 7 -6.47 50.90 -41.16
C ILE A 7 -5.74 49.53 -41.08
N LEU A 8 -5.87 48.69 -42.11
CA LEU A 8 -5.28 47.34 -42.12
C LEU A 8 -3.79 47.30 -42.55
N ILE A 9 -3.24 48.41 -43.06
CA ILE A 9 -1.85 48.48 -43.56
C ILE A 9 -0.93 49.24 -42.58
N ALA A 10 -1.48 49.92 -41.57
CA ALA A 10 -0.71 50.70 -40.58
C ALA A 10 -0.30 49.90 -39.34
N ILE A 11 -0.88 48.71 -39.09
CA ILE A 11 -0.54 47.87 -37.91
C ILE A 11 0.46 46.75 -38.28
N VAL A 12 0.68 46.50 -39.57
CA VAL A 12 1.61 45.47 -40.08
C VAL A 12 3.03 46.03 -40.38
N GLY A 13 3.23 47.35 -40.24
CA GLY A 13 4.46 48.02 -40.70
C GLY A 13 5.44 48.56 -39.65
N ILE A 14 5.18 48.45 -38.33
CA ILE A 14 5.97 49.17 -37.30
C ILE A 14 6.59 48.26 -36.21
N THR A 15 6.51 46.94 -36.33
CA THR A 15 7.24 46.00 -35.43
C THR A 15 8.14 45.03 -36.19
N LEU A 16 8.76 45.53 -37.27
CA LEU A 16 9.71 44.78 -38.09
C LEU A 16 10.96 45.61 -38.39
N LEU A 17 11.63 46.15 -37.35
CA LEU A 17 13.01 46.66 -37.40
C LEU A 17 13.49 46.98 -35.98
N GLY A 18 14.05 45.97 -35.32
CA GLY A 18 14.55 46.05 -33.96
C GLY A 18 15.32 44.79 -33.58
N SER A 19 16.17 44.30 -34.49
CA SER A 19 17.17 43.28 -34.20
C SER A 19 18.42 43.96 -33.65
N LEU A 20 18.74 43.73 -32.37
CA LEU A 20 20.09 43.84 -31.83
C LEU A 20 20.29 42.81 -30.70
N PHE A 21 20.96 41.73 -31.07
CA PHE A 21 21.81 40.83 -30.28
C PHE A 21 21.37 40.44 -28.87
N LEU A 22 20.81 39.23 -28.75
CA LEU A 22 21.13 38.30 -27.65
C LEU A 22 21.30 36.90 -28.24
N ALA A 23 22.27 36.17 -27.70
CA ALA A 23 22.81 34.87 -28.15
C ALA A 23 21.76 33.83 -28.56
N PRO A 24 22.11 32.81 -29.37
CA PRO A 24 21.27 31.62 -29.50
C PRO A 24 21.20 30.94 -28.13
N LEU A 25 20.22 31.33 -27.31
CA LEU A 25 19.66 30.42 -26.34
C LEU A 25 18.96 29.36 -27.19
N SER A 26 19.71 28.32 -27.52
CA SER A 26 19.14 27.01 -27.71
C SER A 26 18.25 26.75 -26.51
N VAL A 27 16.95 27.06 -26.63
CA VAL A 27 15.94 26.42 -25.81
C VAL A 27 16.01 24.99 -26.29
N ALA A 28 16.92 24.22 -25.68
CA ALA A 28 16.77 22.80 -25.61
C ALA A 28 15.32 22.63 -25.16
N ALA A 29 14.49 22.09 -26.04
CA ALA A 29 13.22 21.52 -25.64
C ALA A 29 13.61 20.58 -24.49
N ARG A 30 13.38 21.03 -23.26
CA ARG A 30 13.53 20.17 -22.11
C ARG A 30 12.53 19.06 -22.41
N PRO A 31 12.97 17.80 -22.59
CA PRO A 31 12.00 16.74 -22.46
C PRO A 31 11.46 16.92 -21.04
N GLU A 32 10.19 17.32 -20.90
CA GLU A 32 9.43 17.09 -19.68
C GLU A 32 9.24 15.57 -19.56
N THR A 33 10.33 14.85 -19.37
CA THR A 33 10.33 13.51 -18.79
C THR A 33 10.59 13.71 -17.31
N SER A 34 9.74 14.48 -16.63
CA SER A 34 9.67 14.42 -15.18
C SER A 34 8.74 13.26 -14.86
N GLN A 35 9.30 12.08 -14.63
CA GLN A 35 8.57 11.03 -13.93
C GLN A 35 8.17 11.63 -12.58
N ALA A 36 6.90 12.03 -12.44
CA ALA A 36 6.38 12.51 -11.18
C ALA A 36 6.21 11.29 -10.26
N THR A 37 7.16 11.09 -9.36
CA THR A 37 7.00 10.16 -8.25
C THR A 37 6.19 10.86 -7.17
N THR A 38 4.97 10.39 -6.94
CA THR A 38 4.09 10.87 -5.87
C THR A 38 4.03 9.80 -4.79
N THR A 39 4.45 10.12 -3.57
CA THR A 39 4.22 9.24 -2.42
C THR A 39 2.80 9.45 -1.91
N ILE A 40 2.05 8.36 -1.77
CA ILE A 40 0.73 8.36 -1.13
C ILE A 40 0.83 7.75 0.26
N ASN A 41 0.01 8.24 1.19
CA ASN A 41 -0.14 7.61 2.49
C ASN A 41 -1.19 6.50 2.40
N THR A 42 -0.92 5.36 3.03
CA THR A 42 -1.83 4.23 3.12
C THR A 42 -1.73 3.58 4.49
N SER A 43 -2.83 3.01 4.98
CA SER A 43 -2.84 2.23 6.21
C SER A 43 -3.17 0.77 5.88
N ILE A 44 -2.31 -0.16 6.27
CA ILE A 44 -2.56 -1.60 6.14
C ILE A 44 -3.06 -2.14 7.48
N TYR A 45 -4.27 -2.68 7.47
CA TYR A 45 -4.90 -3.29 8.63
C TYR A 45 -4.73 -4.81 8.59
N LEU A 46 -4.06 -5.34 9.62
CA LEU A 46 -3.84 -6.76 9.83
C LEU A 46 -4.77 -7.28 10.91
N THR A 47 -5.50 -8.35 10.61
CA THR A 47 -6.43 -8.96 11.58
C THR A 47 -5.70 -9.86 12.57
N ALA A 48 -6.28 -10.04 13.76
CA ALA A 48 -5.75 -10.99 14.74
C ALA A 48 -5.68 -12.42 14.16
N GLU A 49 -6.70 -12.84 13.41
CA GLU A 49 -6.74 -14.16 12.77
C GLU A 49 -5.62 -14.34 11.74
N ALA A 50 -5.30 -13.31 10.95
CA ALA A 50 -4.17 -13.36 10.02
C ALA A 50 -2.82 -13.48 10.74
N LEU A 51 -2.69 -12.87 11.93
CA LEU A 51 -1.45 -12.88 12.73
C LEU A 51 -1.24 -14.17 13.52
N LYS A 52 -2.31 -14.86 13.96
CA LYS A 52 -2.22 -16.11 14.75
C LYS A 52 -1.28 -17.18 14.15
N PRO A 53 -1.39 -17.59 12.87
CA PRO A 53 -0.50 -18.61 12.31
C PRO A 53 0.95 -18.14 12.27
N TYR A 54 1.20 -16.85 12.03
CA TYR A 54 2.53 -16.27 12.05
C TYR A 54 3.15 -16.33 13.46
N PHE A 55 2.37 -15.95 14.47
CA PHE A 55 2.79 -16.04 15.87
C PHE A 55 3.06 -17.49 16.28
N GLN A 56 2.17 -18.43 15.92
CA GLN A 56 2.33 -19.85 16.22
C GLN A 56 3.60 -20.43 15.57
N GLU A 57 3.89 -20.09 14.32
CA GLU A 57 5.11 -20.55 13.65
C GLU A 57 6.37 -20.01 14.34
N ARG A 58 6.38 -18.72 14.71
CA ARG A 58 7.50 -18.14 15.48
C ARG A 58 7.66 -18.79 16.85
N ILE A 59 6.56 -19.09 17.54
CA ILE A 59 6.56 -19.81 18.82
C ILE A 59 7.19 -21.21 18.64
N ASN A 60 6.79 -21.95 17.61
CA ASN A 60 7.33 -23.27 17.30
C ASN A 60 8.85 -23.23 17.03
N GLN A 61 9.35 -22.14 16.42
CA GLN A 61 10.78 -21.94 16.17
C GLN A 61 11.56 -21.53 17.43
N GLN A 62 11.01 -20.64 18.26
CA GLN A 62 11.76 -20.03 19.37
C GLN A 62 11.72 -20.83 20.67
N VAL A 63 10.62 -21.52 20.99
CA VAL A 63 10.45 -22.20 22.27
C VAL A 63 11.44 -23.37 22.44
N PRO A 64 11.60 -24.29 21.47
CA PRO A 64 12.60 -25.35 21.58
C PRO A 64 14.03 -24.83 21.73
N GLN A 65 14.38 -23.77 20.99
CA GLN A 65 15.70 -23.15 21.06
C GLN A 65 15.97 -22.54 22.44
N SER A 66 14.99 -21.85 23.01
CA SER A 66 15.10 -21.22 24.33
C SER A 66 15.29 -22.26 25.43
N VAL A 67 14.50 -23.35 25.40
CA VAL A 67 14.62 -24.44 26.36
C VAL A 67 15.96 -25.17 26.22
N ASN A 68 16.41 -25.45 25.00
CA ASN A 68 17.73 -26.05 24.76
C ASN A 68 18.87 -25.15 25.28
N GLY A 69 18.75 -23.83 25.15
CA GLY A 69 19.71 -22.88 25.73
C GLY A 69 19.78 -22.94 27.25
N VAL A 70 18.62 -23.06 27.93
CA VAL A 70 18.56 -23.24 29.38
C VAL A 70 19.16 -24.58 29.81
N ILE A 71 18.79 -25.67 29.11
CA ILE A 71 19.37 -27.00 29.35
C ILE A 71 20.89 -26.94 29.21
N ASP A 72 21.41 -26.36 28.12
CA ASP A 72 22.84 -26.23 27.90
C ASP A 72 23.54 -25.40 28.98
N SER A 73 22.91 -24.34 29.48
CA SER A 73 23.42 -23.53 30.59
C SER A 73 23.49 -24.32 31.90
N LEU A 74 22.47 -25.12 32.20
CA LEU A 74 22.44 -25.98 33.39
C LEU A 74 23.44 -27.12 33.29
N VAL A 75 23.54 -27.77 32.12
CA VAL A 75 24.47 -28.87 31.86
C VAL A 75 25.92 -28.37 31.95
N LYS A 76 26.23 -27.16 31.45
CA LYS A 76 27.58 -26.56 31.55
C LYS A 76 28.05 -26.34 32.99
N LYS A 77 27.15 -26.28 33.97
CA LYS A 77 27.51 -26.17 35.40
C LYS A 77 27.92 -27.51 36.03
N GLN A 78 27.78 -28.61 35.30
CA GLN A 78 28.07 -29.96 35.78
C GLN A 78 29.47 -30.43 35.35
N PRO A 79 30.08 -31.41 36.04
CA PRO A 79 31.37 -31.99 35.66
C PRO A 79 31.35 -32.48 34.20
N GLN A 80 32.42 -32.25 33.44
CA GLN A 80 32.49 -32.60 32.00
C GLN A 80 32.09 -34.04 31.69
N GLN A 81 32.45 -34.99 32.57
CA GLN A 81 32.10 -36.41 32.43
C GLN A 81 30.59 -36.67 32.43
N GLN A 82 29.79 -35.78 33.02
CA GLN A 82 28.33 -35.93 33.16
C GLN A 82 27.53 -35.18 32.10
N GLN A 83 28.16 -34.27 31.36
CA GLN A 83 27.44 -33.37 30.45
C GLN A 83 26.75 -34.11 29.30
N GLY A 84 27.41 -35.13 28.73
CA GLY A 84 26.88 -35.88 27.59
C GLY A 84 25.58 -36.64 27.92
N TRP A 85 25.57 -37.40 29.02
CA TRP A 85 24.39 -38.17 29.41
C TRP A 85 23.27 -37.27 29.94
N MET A 86 23.59 -36.19 30.67
CA MET A 86 22.57 -35.25 31.14
C MET A 86 21.87 -34.53 30.00
N LYS A 87 22.63 -34.12 28.96
CA LYS A 87 22.04 -33.52 27.77
C LYS A 87 21.14 -34.50 27.01
N ALA A 88 21.58 -35.74 26.85
CA ALA A 88 20.78 -36.80 26.21
C ALA A 88 19.49 -37.09 26.99
N MET A 89 19.58 -37.19 28.32
CA MET A 89 18.43 -37.42 29.19
C MET A 89 17.46 -36.23 29.20
N ALA A 90 17.97 -35.01 29.28
CA ALA A 90 17.15 -33.80 29.21
C ALA A 90 16.40 -33.71 27.87
N GLY A 91 17.07 -33.97 26.75
CA GLY A 91 16.42 -33.97 25.43
C GLY A 91 15.41 -35.11 25.22
N ALA A 92 15.58 -36.26 25.91
CA ALA A 92 14.61 -37.35 25.87
C ALA A 92 13.38 -37.09 26.73
N LEU A 93 13.54 -36.44 27.88
CA LEU A 93 12.45 -36.18 28.83
C LEU A 93 11.70 -34.86 28.57
N LEU A 94 12.38 -33.87 28.01
CA LEU A 94 11.82 -32.56 27.71
C LEU A 94 11.61 -32.44 26.20
N GLN A 95 10.36 -32.46 25.80
CA GLN A 95 9.90 -32.14 24.44
C GLN A 95 9.02 -30.89 24.52
N PRO A 96 9.64 -29.72 24.75
CA PRO A 96 8.90 -28.49 25.01
C PRO A 96 8.10 -28.07 23.77
N GLY A 97 6.83 -27.78 23.99
CA GLY A 97 5.93 -27.21 23.01
C GLY A 97 5.21 -26.01 23.59
N ALA A 98 4.78 -25.10 22.73
CA ALA A 98 3.95 -23.98 23.12
C ALA A 98 2.89 -23.73 22.06
N THR A 99 1.68 -23.48 22.52
CA THR A 99 0.53 -23.20 21.66
C THR A 99 -0.02 -21.83 21.98
N LEU A 100 -0.25 -21.02 20.96
CA LEU A 100 -1.00 -19.79 21.04
C LEU A 100 -2.46 -20.12 21.32
N THR A 101 -2.96 -19.75 22.50
CA THR A 101 -4.36 -19.99 22.90
C THR A 101 -5.25 -18.80 22.64
N ASP A 102 -4.70 -17.58 22.70
CA ASP A 102 -5.44 -16.35 22.42
C ASP A 102 -4.52 -15.23 21.91
N LEU A 103 -5.08 -14.33 21.12
CA LEU A 103 -4.43 -13.12 20.64
C LEU A 103 -5.45 -11.97 20.62
N THR A 104 -5.33 -11.05 21.57
CA THR A 104 -6.28 -9.94 21.75
C THR A 104 -5.58 -8.60 21.61
N THR A 105 -6.22 -7.67 20.89
CA THR A 105 -5.71 -6.31 20.73
C THR A 105 -5.98 -5.45 21.96
N GLN A 106 -4.97 -4.71 22.42
CA GLN A 106 -5.07 -3.70 23.47
C GLN A 106 -4.43 -2.38 23.01
N GLN A 107 -4.57 -1.33 23.82
CA GLN A 107 -4.14 0.03 23.47
C GLN A 107 -2.62 0.17 23.26
N ASP A 108 -1.82 -0.71 23.87
CA ASP A 108 -0.35 -0.65 23.84
C ASP A 108 0.31 -1.87 23.19
N GLY A 109 -0.47 -2.81 22.64
CA GLY A 109 0.07 -4.03 22.05
C GLY A 109 -0.97 -5.12 21.84
N LEU A 110 -0.47 -6.32 21.55
CA LEU A 110 -1.25 -7.54 21.43
C LEU A 110 -1.02 -8.42 22.65
N VAL A 111 -2.07 -8.68 23.43
CA VAL A 111 -2.01 -9.67 24.49
C VAL A 111 -2.04 -11.06 23.86
N THR A 112 -0.95 -11.77 24.07
CA THR A 112 -0.70 -13.11 23.54
C THR A 112 -0.79 -14.08 24.71
N SER A 113 -1.75 -15.01 24.67
CA SER A 113 -1.86 -16.09 25.64
C SER A 113 -1.23 -17.37 25.07
N LEU A 114 -0.35 -17.98 25.85
CA LEU A 114 0.41 -19.16 25.47
C LEU A 114 0.15 -20.27 26.47
N ARG A 115 0.03 -21.51 25.98
CA ARG A 115 0.06 -22.72 26.78
C ARG A 115 1.34 -23.48 26.51
N LEU A 116 2.17 -23.65 27.54
CA LEU A 116 3.45 -24.33 27.45
C LEU A 116 3.32 -25.72 28.06
N SER A 117 3.85 -26.71 27.35
CA SER A 117 3.94 -28.09 27.80
C SER A 117 5.38 -28.54 27.71
N LEU A 118 5.88 -29.22 28.75
CA LEU A 118 7.27 -29.71 28.75
C LEU A 118 7.45 -31.01 27.97
N TYR A 119 6.38 -31.76 27.76
CA TYR A 119 6.34 -33.02 27.02
C TYR A 119 4.90 -33.32 26.57
N GLN A 120 4.74 -34.31 25.68
CA GLN A 120 3.43 -34.73 25.21
C GLN A 120 2.60 -35.33 26.36
N GLY A 121 1.40 -34.80 26.58
CA GLY A 121 0.51 -35.25 27.66
C GLY A 121 0.85 -34.67 29.04
N ASP A 122 1.62 -33.58 29.10
CA ASP A 122 1.89 -32.84 30.34
C ASP A 122 0.58 -32.59 31.13
N PRO A 123 0.42 -33.16 32.34
CA PRO A 123 -0.79 -33.02 33.14
C PRO A 123 -0.91 -31.63 33.80
N LYS A 124 0.15 -30.81 33.76
CA LYS A 124 0.18 -29.47 34.34
C LYS A 124 0.88 -28.48 33.39
N PRO A 125 0.28 -28.22 32.21
CA PRO A 125 0.81 -27.20 31.32
C PRO A 125 0.81 -25.84 32.00
N THR A 126 1.76 -25.00 31.64
CA THR A 126 1.89 -23.64 32.18
C THR A 126 1.25 -22.66 31.21
N ASP A 127 0.23 -21.94 31.66
CA ASP A 127 -0.35 -20.84 30.90
C ASP A 127 0.39 -19.53 31.21
N ALA A 128 0.69 -18.76 30.16
CA ALA A 128 1.39 -17.49 30.26
C ALA A 128 0.77 -16.45 29.33
N GLN A 129 0.94 -15.19 29.69
CA GLN A 129 0.40 -14.05 29.00
C GLN A 129 1.47 -12.99 28.84
N LEU A 130 1.65 -12.56 27.61
CA LEU A 130 2.65 -11.58 27.20
C LEU A 130 1.94 -10.43 26.50
N LEU A 131 2.32 -9.21 26.83
CA LEU A 131 2.06 -8.05 25.98
C LEU A 131 3.13 -8.01 24.90
N VAL A 132 2.73 -8.24 23.66
CA VAL A 132 3.59 -8.11 22.49
C VAL A 132 3.44 -6.69 21.95
N THR A 133 4.53 -5.96 21.89
CA THR A 133 4.59 -4.61 21.38
C THR A 133 5.36 -4.58 20.07
N LEU A 134 4.91 -3.72 19.15
CA LEU A 134 5.55 -3.51 17.86
C LEU A 134 5.96 -2.05 17.77
N SER A 135 7.19 -1.82 17.32
CA SER A 135 7.75 -0.48 17.17
C SER A 135 8.51 -0.38 15.87
N VAL A 136 8.47 0.79 15.23
CA VAL A 136 9.23 1.06 14.01
C VAL A 136 10.71 1.12 14.37
N LEU A 137 11.51 0.23 13.79
CA LEU A 137 12.98 0.26 13.92
C LEU A 137 13.58 1.14 12.82
N ASP A 138 13.09 0.99 11.59
CA ASP A 138 13.44 1.81 10.43
C ASP A 138 12.29 1.79 9.39
N GLN A 139 12.51 2.37 8.21
CA GLN A 139 11.51 2.52 7.15
C GLN A 139 10.99 1.18 6.58
N GLN A 140 11.60 0.04 6.89
CA GLN A 140 11.16 -1.28 6.41
C GLN A 140 11.22 -2.37 7.47
N THR A 141 11.55 -2.03 8.71
CA THR A 141 11.75 -3.00 9.78
C THR A 141 10.92 -2.65 11.01
N ILE A 142 10.15 -3.62 11.48
CA ILE A 142 9.41 -3.56 12.74
C ILE A 142 10.17 -4.36 13.78
N GLN A 143 10.47 -3.75 14.93
CA GLN A 143 10.95 -4.46 16.11
C GLN A 143 9.75 -5.00 16.89
N VAL A 144 9.70 -6.33 17.06
CA VAL A 144 8.74 -7.02 17.91
C VAL A 144 9.38 -7.28 19.26
N SER A 145 8.70 -6.89 20.33
CA SER A 145 9.14 -7.13 21.70
C SER A 145 8.02 -7.74 22.52
N ALA A 146 8.35 -8.41 23.61
CA ALA A 146 7.37 -8.92 24.55
C ALA A 146 7.70 -8.52 25.98
N LYS A 147 6.66 -8.37 26.79
CA LYS A 147 6.75 -8.18 28.23
C LYS A 147 5.72 -9.08 28.91
N PRO A 148 6.05 -9.77 30.01
CA PRO A 148 5.05 -10.51 30.76
C PRO A 148 4.01 -9.57 31.37
N LEU A 149 2.74 -10.00 31.34
CA LEU A 149 1.69 -9.32 32.08
C LEU A 149 1.86 -9.54 33.58
N ALA A 150 1.30 -8.63 34.37
CA ALA A 150 1.28 -8.76 35.83
C ALA A 150 0.66 -10.11 36.23
N HIS A 151 1.27 -10.79 37.20
CA HIS A 151 0.86 -12.12 37.68
C HIS A 151 1.02 -13.26 36.66
N SER A 152 1.62 -13.01 35.50
CA SER A 152 1.96 -14.04 34.53
C SER A 152 3.41 -14.53 34.69
N PRO A 153 3.70 -15.82 34.43
CA PRO A 153 5.07 -16.32 34.36
C PRO A 153 5.89 -15.53 33.33
N ALA A 154 7.06 -15.04 33.73
CA ALA A 154 7.99 -14.35 32.85
C ALA A 154 8.72 -15.33 31.93
N LEU A 155 8.07 -15.71 30.83
CA LEU A 155 8.67 -16.60 29.82
C LEU A 155 9.70 -15.87 28.95
N PHE A 156 9.35 -14.66 28.54
CA PHE A 156 10.17 -13.83 27.66
C PHE A 156 10.02 -12.37 28.06
N GLN A 157 11.12 -11.63 27.96
CA GLN A 157 11.12 -10.18 28.15
C GLN A 157 12.14 -9.54 27.21
N GLY A 158 11.71 -8.52 26.48
CA GLY A 158 12.53 -7.75 25.55
C GLY A 158 12.30 -8.08 24.08
N PRO A 159 13.27 -7.74 23.21
CA PRO A 159 13.20 -8.00 21.77
C PRO A 159 13.05 -9.48 21.45
N LEU A 160 12.04 -9.83 20.64
CA LEU A 160 11.81 -11.20 20.18
C LEU A 160 12.36 -11.43 18.78
N THR A 161 12.02 -10.52 17.85
CA THR A 161 12.36 -10.64 16.44
C THR A 161 12.13 -9.33 15.71
N THR A 162 12.50 -9.27 14.44
CA THR A 162 12.15 -8.19 13.52
C THR A 162 11.26 -8.73 12.40
N LEU A 163 10.34 -7.88 11.92
CA LEU A 163 9.51 -8.15 10.74
C LEU A 163 9.91 -7.20 9.63
N HIS A 164 9.86 -7.66 8.38
CA HIS A 164 10.22 -6.84 7.24
C HIS A 164 8.95 -6.40 6.52
N VAL A 165 8.80 -5.09 6.27
CA VAL A 165 7.67 -4.57 5.51
C VAL A 165 8.10 -4.46 4.05
N PRO A 166 7.59 -5.31 3.14
CA PRO A 166 8.03 -5.33 1.74
C PRO A 166 7.42 -4.20 0.91
N LEU A 167 6.53 -3.38 1.49
CA LEU A 167 5.75 -2.34 0.82
C LEU A 167 6.11 -0.95 1.34
N GLY A 168 6.57 -0.09 0.44
CA GLY A 168 6.77 1.34 0.70
C GLY A 168 7.72 1.64 1.84
N GLN A 169 7.43 2.74 2.53
CA GLN A 169 8.18 3.22 3.70
C GLN A 169 7.26 3.24 4.92
N LEU A 170 7.57 2.40 5.90
CA LEU A 170 6.91 2.36 7.19
C LEU A 170 7.13 3.67 7.95
N GLN A 171 6.01 4.30 8.32
CA GLN A 171 5.99 5.54 9.09
C GLN A 171 5.62 5.26 10.55
N GLN A 172 4.58 4.46 10.75
CA GLN A 172 4.04 4.18 12.07
C GLN A 172 3.38 2.80 12.13
N ILE A 173 3.34 2.22 13.32
CA ILE A 173 2.50 1.08 13.66
C ILE A 173 1.59 1.43 14.83
N THR A 174 0.32 1.04 14.76
CA THR A 174 -0.68 1.26 15.79
C THR A 174 -1.47 0.00 16.06
N THR A 175 -1.98 -0.13 17.27
CA THR A 175 -2.96 -1.14 17.64
C THR A 175 -4.37 -0.60 17.48
N THR A 176 -5.30 -1.46 17.06
CA THR A 176 -6.66 -1.03 16.69
C THR A 176 -7.76 -1.73 17.51
N PRO A 177 -7.80 -1.59 18.85
CA PRO A 177 -8.66 -2.39 19.73
C PRO A 177 -10.17 -2.22 19.50
N SER A 178 -10.60 -1.20 18.77
CA SER A 178 -12.01 -0.91 18.46
C SER A 178 -12.32 -0.90 16.97
N CYS A 179 -11.46 -1.50 16.13
CA CYS A 179 -11.59 -1.46 14.68
C CYS A 179 -11.96 -2.82 14.07
N GLY A 180 -13.09 -3.38 14.52
CA GLY A 180 -13.61 -4.64 13.98
C GLY A 180 -12.63 -5.79 14.16
N GLN A 181 -12.22 -6.41 13.07
CA GLN A 181 -11.29 -7.54 13.06
C GLN A 181 -9.82 -7.11 13.06
N SER A 182 -9.54 -5.83 12.79
CA SER A 182 -8.17 -5.32 12.76
C SER A 182 -7.53 -5.36 14.14
N ALA A 183 -6.32 -5.88 14.20
CA ALA A 183 -5.47 -5.85 15.39
C ALA A 183 -4.37 -4.79 15.30
N LEU A 184 -3.77 -4.63 14.11
CA LEU A 184 -2.68 -3.70 13.86
C LEU A 184 -2.95 -2.87 12.61
N GLY A 185 -2.65 -1.58 12.68
CA GLY A 185 -2.56 -0.67 11.53
C GLY A 185 -1.11 -0.31 11.25
N LEU A 186 -0.68 -0.45 10.00
CA LEU A 186 0.65 -0.08 9.53
C LEU A 186 0.52 1.11 8.58
N ASP A 187 1.02 2.26 8.98
CA ASP A 187 0.98 3.47 8.16
C ASP A 187 2.23 3.52 7.28
N LEU A 188 2.01 3.55 5.97
CA LEU A 188 3.04 3.44 4.95
C LEU A 188 2.97 4.63 3.99
N GLY A 189 4.14 5.11 3.56
CA GLY A 189 4.30 5.92 2.37
C GLY A 189 4.57 5.02 1.17
N LEU A 190 3.60 4.88 0.25
CA LEU A 190 3.79 4.13 -0.99
C LEU A 190 4.23 5.08 -2.11
N PRO A 191 5.44 4.93 -2.67
CA PRO A 191 5.86 5.70 -3.83
C PRO A 191 5.13 5.20 -5.08
N LEU A 192 4.34 6.07 -5.70
CA LEU A 192 3.73 5.82 -7.01
C LEU A 192 4.52 6.57 -8.08
N SER A 193 4.85 5.91 -9.17
CA SER A 193 5.47 6.55 -10.33
C SER A 193 4.56 6.40 -11.54
N PHE A 194 4.10 7.53 -12.06
CA PHE A 194 3.27 7.56 -13.26
C PHE A 194 4.17 7.84 -14.47
N LYS A 195 4.13 6.97 -15.48
CA LYS A 195 4.80 7.25 -16.77
C LYS A 195 3.79 7.93 -17.68
N GLU A 196 4.16 9.11 -18.21
CA GLU A 196 3.43 9.72 -19.31
C GLU A 196 3.47 8.79 -20.53
N HIS A 197 2.30 8.37 -20.98
CA HIS A 197 2.17 7.52 -22.17
C HIS A 197 2.20 8.42 -23.41
N LYS A 198 3.33 8.43 -24.12
CA LYS A 198 3.39 8.97 -25.48
C LYS A 198 2.91 7.87 -26.45
N PRO A 199 1.95 8.13 -27.34
CA PRO A 199 1.50 7.12 -28.29
C PRO A 199 2.56 6.96 -29.38
N GLU A 200 3.40 5.94 -29.28
CA GLU A 200 4.26 5.52 -30.39
C GLU A 200 4.50 4.00 -30.34
N ASN A 201 4.31 3.35 -31.48
CA ASN A 201 4.45 1.91 -31.69
C ASN A 201 5.81 1.39 -31.19
N SER A 202 5.86 0.84 -29.99
CA SER A 202 6.96 0.00 -29.51
C SER A 202 6.46 -0.90 -28.39
N PRO A 203 6.68 -2.23 -28.44
CA PRO A 203 6.38 -3.10 -27.31
C PRO A 203 7.40 -2.79 -26.22
N GLN A 204 7.03 -1.96 -25.26
CA GLN A 204 7.95 -1.52 -24.21
C GLN A 204 7.39 -1.85 -22.83
N SER A 205 8.04 -2.83 -22.20
CA SER A 205 7.84 -3.21 -20.81
C SER A 205 7.97 -1.99 -19.89
N THR A 206 6.89 -1.69 -19.19
CA THR A 206 6.85 -0.69 -18.13
C THR A 206 7.63 -1.19 -16.92
N THR A 207 8.87 -0.73 -16.75
CA THR A 207 9.55 -0.81 -15.45
C THR A 207 9.07 0.35 -14.56
N LEU A 208 8.02 0.13 -13.76
CA LEU A 208 8.05 0.65 -12.39
C LEU A 208 9.23 -0.06 -11.72
N ALA A 209 9.92 0.58 -10.77
CA ALA A 209 10.92 -0.08 -9.96
C ALA A 209 10.32 -1.41 -9.48
N SER A 210 10.80 -2.50 -10.05
CA SER A 210 10.38 -3.83 -9.66
C SER A 210 10.71 -3.91 -8.18
N LEU A 211 9.69 -3.93 -7.33
CA LEU A 211 9.80 -4.56 -6.03
C LEU A 211 10.11 -6.02 -6.35
N GLN A 212 11.39 -6.31 -6.60
CA GLN A 212 11.87 -7.65 -6.82
C GLN A 212 11.55 -8.39 -5.53
N PRO A 213 10.65 -9.39 -5.54
CA PRO A 213 10.49 -10.22 -4.38
C PRO A 213 11.84 -10.91 -4.17
N LEU A 214 12.51 -10.60 -3.06
CA LEU A 214 13.48 -11.53 -2.52
C LEU A 214 12.71 -12.84 -2.35
N ALA A 215 13.21 -13.91 -2.96
CA ALA A 215 12.67 -15.24 -2.82
C ALA A 215 12.71 -15.62 -1.33
N MET A 216 11.62 -15.36 -0.61
CA MET A 216 11.38 -15.88 0.71
C MET A 216 10.53 -17.13 0.55
N THR A 217 11.02 -18.20 1.15
CA THR A 217 10.34 -19.48 1.33
C THR A 217 8.88 -19.25 1.66
N GLN A 218 8.02 -19.75 0.77
CA GLN A 218 6.56 -19.90 0.80
C GLN A 218 5.92 -19.78 2.21
N GLN A 219 5.85 -18.57 2.76
CA GLN A 219 5.05 -18.26 3.92
C GLN A 219 3.64 -17.95 3.42
N ALA A 220 2.63 -18.57 4.01
CA ALA A 220 1.24 -18.36 3.65
C ALA A 220 0.92 -16.86 3.72
N GLY A 221 0.40 -16.29 2.63
CA GLY A 221 0.02 -14.88 2.59
C GLY A 221 -0.99 -14.53 3.68
N LEU A 222 -0.95 -13.28 4.16
CA LEU A 222 -1.85 -12.78 5.20
C LEU A 222 -3.20 -12.44 4.57
N SER A 223 -4.10 -13.41 4.58
CA SER A 223 -5.48 -13.26 4.09
C SER A 223 -6.32 -12.40 5.03
N GLY A 224 -7.29 -11.67 4.46
CA GLY A 224 -8.16 -10.77 5.23
C GLY A 224 -7.48 -9.46 5.62
N THR A 225 -6.43 -9.08 4.88
CA THR A 225 -5.76 -7.79 5.04
C THR A 225 -6.57 -6.72 4.31
N VAL A 226 -6.69 -5.54 4.90
CA VAL A 226 -7.35 -4.37 4.29
C VAL A 226 -6.34 -3.25 4.14
N ILE A 227 -6.23 -2.68 2.93
CA ILE A 227 -5.43 -1.48 2.67
C ILE A 227 -6.39 -0.31 2.52
N GLU A 228 -6.21 0.72 3.33
CA GLU A 228 -6.89 2.00 3.21
C GLU A 228 -6.01 3.00 2.45
N ILE A 229 -6.60 3.61 1.41
CA ILE A 229 -6.04 4.78 0.72
C ILE A 229 -6.96 5.97 1.04
N PRO A 230 -6.53 6.89 1.92
CA PRO A 230 -7.33 8.05 2.30
C PRO A 230 -7.64 8.98 1.13
N GLU A 231 -8.71 9.78 1.25
CA GLU A 231 -9.12 10.75 0.22
C GLU A 231 -8.00 11.73 -0.17
N THR A 232 -7.19 12.17 0.78
CA THR A 232 -6.04 13.07 0.52
C THR A 232 -4.97 12.41 -0.36
N SER A 233 -4.75 11.10 -0.19
CA SER A 233 -3.90 10.28 -1.04
C SER A 233 -4.51 10.07 -2.42
N LEU A 234 -5.83 9.82 -2.50
CA LEU A 234 -6.55 9.71 -3.78
C LEU A 234 -6.46 11.00 -4.60
N ALA A 235 -6.63 12.16 -3.97
CA ALA A 235 -6.45 13.46 -4.63
C ALA A 235 -5.01 13.66 -5.15
N SER A 236 -4.02 13.12 -4.44
CA SER A 236 -2.60 13.18 -4.83
C SER A 236 -2.29 12.29 -6.02
N ILE A 237 -2.95 11.13 -6.14
CA ILE A 237 -2.90 10.28 -7.36
C ILE A 237 -3.36 11.09 -8.57
N GLY A 238 -4.51 11.78 -8.47
CA GLY A 238 -5.05 12.58 -9.57
C GLY A 238 -4.04 13.60 -10.12
N LYS A 239 -3.36 14.33 -9.23
CA LYS A 239 -2.31 15.29 -9.60
C LYS A 239 -1.08 14.64 -10.25
N GLY A 240 -0.78 13.39 -9.88
CA GLY A 240 0.33 12.61 -10.45
C GLY A 240 0.01 12.05 -11.84
N ILE A 241 -1.27 11.83 -12.16
CA ILE A 241 -1.73 11.48 -13.49
C ILE A 241 -1.67 12.76 -14.34
N GLY A 242 -0.62 12.91 -15.15
CA GLY A 242 -0.39 14.07 -16.01
C GLY A 242 -1.45 14.23 -17.11
N ALA A 243 -1.04 14.17 -18.38
CA ALA A 243 -1.98 14.19 -19.50
C ALA A 243 -2.38 12.78 -19.93
N LEU A 244 -3.68 12.50 -20.01
CA LEU A 244 -4.21 11.27 -20.61
C LEU A 244 -4.65 11.55 -22.05
N SER A 245 -4.07 10.81 -23.00
CA SER A 245 -4.46 10.89 -24.41
C SER A 245 -5.79 10.17 -24.64
N LEU A 246 -6.76 10.90 -25.20
CA LEU A 246 -8.06 10.37 -25.63
C LEU A 246 -8.08 10.06 -27.14
N GLY A 247 -6.96 10.25 -27.85
CA GLY A 247 -6.86 10.09 -29.31
C GLY A 247 -7.26 11.35 -30.08
N ASN A 248 -6.96 11.41 -31.39
CA ASN A 248 -7.31 12.53 -32.27
C ASN A 248 -6.88 13.92 -31.74
N ASN A 249 -5.69 14.01 -31.11
CA ASN A 249 -5.18 15.21 -30.43
C ASN A 249 -6.03 15.73 -29.26
N LEU A 250 -6.95 14.92 -28.73
CA LEU A 250 -7.69 15.23 -27.51
C LEU A 250 -6.97 14.68 -26.27
N TYR A 251 -6.90 15.49 -25.23
CA TYR A 251 -6.25 15.14 -23.97
C TYR A 251 -7.12 15.53 -22.78
N ALA A 252 -7.19 14.66 -21.78
CA ALA A 252 -7.62 15.00 -20.44
C ALA A 252 -6.41 15.45 -19.61
N ARG A 253 -6.49 16.63 -19.00
CA ARG A 253 -5.42 17.26 -18.20
C ARG A 253 -5.98 17.76 -16.87
N ASN A 254 -5.09 18.15 -15.95
CA ASN A 254 -5.45 18.72 -14.65
C ASN A 254 -6.42 17.81 -13.87
N ILE A 255 -6.14 16.50 -13.87
CA ILE A 255 -7.04 15.48 -13.33
C ILE A 255 -7.13 15.65 -11.80
N GLN A 256 -8.37 15.76 -11.31
CA GLN A 256 -8.69 15.85 -9.89
C GLN A 256 -9.53 14.64 -9.52
N ILE A 257 -9.09 13.89 -8.52
CA ILE A 257 -9.82 12.73 -7.99
C ILE A 257 -10.37 13.10 -6.62
N SER A 258 -11.65 12.78 -6.41
CA SER A 258 -12.37 12.96 -5.15
C SER A 258 -13.34 11.81 -4.92
N VAL A 259 -13.94 11.73 -3.73
CA VAL A 259 -15.04 10.80 -3.46
C VAL A 259 -16.35 11.57 -3.32
N GLN A 260 -17.39 11.13 -4.02
CA GLN A 260 -18.74 11.67 -3.88
C GLN A 260 -19.75 10.52 -3.93
N ASN A 261 -20.71 10.53 -3.01
CA ASN A 261 -21.79 9.53 -2.93
C ASN A 261 -21.31 8.07 -2.96
N GLY A 262 -20.17 7.77 -2.32
CA GLY A 262 -19.60 6.42 -2.30
C GLY A 262 -18.95 5.98 -3.61
N GLN A 263 -18.66 6.91 -4.52
CA GLN A 263 -17.98 6.66 -5.78
C GLN A 263 -16.77 7.57 -5.94
N LEU A 264 -15.81 7.16 -6.77
CA LEU A 264 -14.73 8.04 -7.18
C LEU A 264 -15.22 8.95 -8.30
N VAL A 265 -14.93 10.23 -8.17
CA VAL A 265 -15.24 11.24 -9.18
C VAL A 265 -13.93 11.84 -9.66
N SER A 266 -13.69 11.69 -10.96
CA SER A 266 -12.59 12.35 -11.65
C SER A 266 -13.11 13.57 -12.41
N VAL A 267 -12.48 14.72 -12.21
CA VAL A 267 -12.75 15.95 -12.96
C VAL A 267 -11.50 16.32 -13.73
N SER A 268 -11.63 16.58 -15.03
CA SER A 268 -10.49 16.89 -15.89
C SER A 268 -10.83 17.93 -16.96
N ASP A 269 -9.83 18.68 -17.38
CA ASP A 269 -9.92 19.59 -18.51
C ASP A 269 -9.73 18.81 -19.81
N ILE A 270 -10.69 18.89 -20.72
CA ILE A 270 -10.54 18.33 -22.06
C ILE A 270 -9.95 19.39 -22.97
N THR A 271 -8.82 19.07 -23.58
CA THR A 271 -8.04 19.98 -24.42
C THR A 271 -7.81 19.39 -25.81
N LEU A 272 -7.78 20.27 -26.83
CA LEU A 272 -7.27 19.96 -28.15
C LEU A 272 -5.81 20.42 -28.23
N GLY A 273 -4.90 19.50 -28.54
CA GLY A 273 -3.47 19.74 -28.49
C GLY A 273 -2.98 20.03 -27.06
N GLN A 274 -2.05 20.97 -26.90
CA GLN A 274 -1.46 21.28 -25.60
C GLN A 274 -2.16 22.43 -24.85
N SER A 275 -3.03 23.21 -25.49
CA SER A 275 -3.46 24.51 -24.94
C SER A 275 -4.93 24.86 -25.08
N LEU A 276 -5.67 24.31 -26.06
CA LEU A 276 -7.05 24.73 -26.30
C LEU A 276 -8.03 23.93 -25.44
N LYS A 277 -8.48 24.50 -24.32
CA LYS A 277 -9.55 23.91 -23.48
C LYS A 277 -10.88 23.92 -24.22
N LEU A 278 -11.44 22.74 -24.44
CA LEU A 278 -12.74 22.52 -25.07
C LEU A 278 -13.86 22.43 -24.03
N GLY A 279 -13.57 21.87 -22.86
CA GLY A 279 -14.57 21.65 -21.82
C GLY A 279 -14.00 21.01 -20.56
N VAL A 280 -14.90 20.63 -19.66
CA VAL A 280 -14.58 19.91 -18.43
C VAL A 280 -15.33 18.58 -18.45
N ALA A 281 -14.61 17.48 -18.31
CA ALA A 281 -15.18 16.15 -18.17
C ALA A 281 -15.28 15.76 -16.70
N THR A 282 -16.45 15.27 -16.30
CA THR A 282 -16.68 14.63 -15.01
C THR A 282 -16.94 13.15 -15.26
N THR A 283 -16.11 12.29 -14.68
CA THR A 283 -16.18 10.84 -14.83
C THR A 283 -16.46 10.20 -13.47
N LEU A 284 -17.53 9.39 -13.42
CA LEU A 284 -17.86 8.57 -12.26
C LEU A 284 -17.20 7.20 -12.42
N ILE A 285 -16.47 6.77 -11.38
CA ILE A 285 -15.64 5.58 -11.38
C ILE A 285 -16.01 4.72 -10.18
N GLN A 286 -16.22 3.44 -10.43
CA GLN A 286 -16.43 2.43 -9.42
C GLN A 286 -15.15 1.59 -9.27
N PRO A 287 -14.51 1.57 -8.10
CA PRO A 287 -13.48 0.58 -7.82
C PRO A 287 -14.04 -0.84 -7.91
N ASP A 288 -13.21 -1.76 -8.39
CA ASP A 288 -13.53 -3.16 -8.54
C ASP A 288 -12.25 -4.00 -8.34
N ALA A 289 -12.40 -5.32 -8.21
CA ALA A 289 -11.30 -6.26 -8.14
C ALA A 289 -11.38 -7.24 -9.32
N ALA A 290 -10.37 -7.24 -10.18
CA ALA A 290 -10.32 -8.12 -11.34
C ALA A 290 -8.99 -8.88 -11.37
N GLN A 291 -9.07 -10.21 -11.46
CA GLN A 291 -7.89 -11.10 -11.57
C GLN A 291 -6.85 -10.86 -10.46
N GLY A 292 -7.29 -10.55 -9.24
CA GLY A 292 -6.39 -10.29 -8.10
C GLY A 292 -5.79 -8.90 -8.07
N LYS A 293 -6.28 -7.96 -8.90
CA LYS A 293 -5.76 -6.59 -9.02
C LYS A 293 -6.87 -5.56 -8.80
N LEU A 294 -6.47 -4.36 -8.39
CA LEU A 294 -7.35 -3.19 -8.38
C LEU A 294 -7.74 -2.84 -9.81
N ALA A 295 -9.05 -2.87 -10.09
CA ALA A 295 -9.64 -2.40 -11.31
C ALA A 295 -10.52 -1.17 -11.02
N MET A 296 -10.66 -0.32 -12.03
CA MET A 296 -11.42 0.92 -11.98
C MET A 296 -12.38 0.87 -13.15
N LYS A 297 -13.68 0.74 -12.87
CA LYS A 297 -14.72 0.67 -13.88
C LYS A 297 -15.34 2.04 -14.09
N VAL A 298 -15.27 2.56 -15.32
CA VAL A 298 -15.88 3.85 -15.64
C VAL A 298 -17.38 3.64 -15.84
N GLN A 299 -18.19 4.31 -15.01
CA GLN A 299 -19.65 4.16 -15.04
C GLN A 299 -20.28 5.15 -16.02
N LYS A 300 -19.83 6.41 -15.98
CA LYS A 300 -20.40 7.51 -16.76
C LYS A 300 -19.37 8.60 -16.95
N THR A 301 -19.34 9.21 -18.13
CA THR A 301 -18.58 10.44 -18.38
C THR A 301 -19.48 11.52 -18.98
N THR A 302 -19.55 12.66 -18.32
CA THR A 302 -20.25 13.85 -18.80
C THR A 302 -19.24 14.92 -19.19
N LEU A 303 -19.33 15.47 -20.40
CA LEU A 303 -18.53 16.59 -20.86
C LEU A 303 -19.36 17.87 -20.87
N LYS A 304 -18.87 18.88 -20.17
CA LYS A 304 -19.46 20.22 -20.17
C LYS A 304 -18.65 21.15 -21.07
N VAL A 305 -19.26 21.59 -22.17
CA VAL A 305 -18.64 22.50 -23.16
C VAL A 305 -19.17 23.91 -22.95
N LEU A 306 -18.26 24.89 -22.82
CA LEU A 306 -18.58 26.32 -22.60
C LEU A 306 -19.53 26.59 -21.42
N SER A 307 -19.62 25.66 -20.46
CA SER A 307 -20.56 25.69 -19.33
C SER A 307 -22.05 25.67 -19.69
N LEU A 308 -22.41 25.45 -20.96
CA LEU A 308 -23.79 25.58 -21.47
C LEU A 308 -24.40 24.25 -21.93
N PHE A 309 -23.58 23.28 -22.34
CA PHE A 309 -24.04 22.01 -22.88
C PHE A 309 -23.36 20.84 -22.19
N ASP A 310 -24.16 19.92 -21.67
CA ASP A 310 -23.70 18.65 -21.10
C ASP A 310 -23.92 17.55 -22.14
N PHE A 311 -22.85 16.85 -22.50
CA PHE A 311 -22.88 15.70 -23.40
C PHE A 311 -22.48 14.45 -22.62
N GLU A 312 -23.29 13.39 -22.69
CA GLU A 312 -22.84 12.07 -22.28
C GLU A 312 -21.86 11.56 -23.33
N VAL A 313 -20.64 11.25 -22.89
CA VAL A 313 -19.55 10.86 -23.79
C VAL A 313 -19.07 9.44 -23.47
N ASP A 314 -20.03 8.56 -23.20
CA ASP A 314 -19.78 7.19 -22.78
C ASP A 314 -18.99 6.36 -23.81
N ALA A 315 -18.95 6.81 -25.07
CA ALA A 315 -18.09 6.27 -26.11
C ALA A 315 -16.59 6.21 -25.72
N TYR A 316 -16.11 7.07 -24.80
CA TYR A 316 -14.73 7.05 -24.32
C TYR A 316 -14.53 6.29 -23.01
N ASN A 317 -15.59 5.78 -22.37
CA ASN A 317 -15.50 5.14 -21.05
C ASN A 317 -14.53 3.95 -21.05
N GLN A 318 -14.57 3.10 -22.09
CA GLN A 318 -13.65 1.96 -22.22
C GLN A 318 -12.19 2.40 -22.36
N GLN A 319 -11.92 3.46 -23.10
CA GLN A 319 -10.57 3.96 -23.28
C GLN A 319 -10.02 4.58 -21.99
N ILE A 320 -10.84 5.35 -21.28
CA ILE A 320 -10.49 5.92 -19.97
C ILE A 320 -10.22 4.79 -18.97
N GLU A 321 -11.11 3.79 -18.91
CA GLU A 321 -10.96 2.60 -18.08
C GLU A 321 -9.63 1.88 -18.35
N GLN A 322 -9.32 1.61 -19.62
CA GLN A 322 -8.07 0.96 -20.00
C GLN A 322 -6.85 1.77 -19.55
N GLN A 323 -6.85 3.09 -19.75
CA GLN A 323 -5.73 3.95 -19.36
C GLN A 323 -5.55 4.00 -17.83
N ILE A 324 -6.64 4.14 -17.08
CA ILE A 324 -6.59 4.14 -15.60
C ILE A 324 -6.09 2.79 -15.08
N ASN A 325 -6.64 1.68 -15.59
CA ASN A 325 -6.28 0.34 -15.15
C ASN A 325 -4.83 0.00 -15.52
N MET A 326 -4.33 0.42 -16.68
CA MET A 326 -2.92 0.25 -17.02
C MET A 326 -1.97 0.94 -16.03
N GLN A 327 -2.35 2.12 -15.52
CA GLN A 327 -1.53 2.85 -14.55
C GLN A 327 -1.58 2.23 -13.16
N LEU A 328 -2.75 1.74 -12.71
CA LEU A 328 -2.94 1.23 -11.34
C LEU A 328 -2.59 -0.25 -11.15
N ASN A 329 -2.75 -1.09 -12.18
CA ASN A 329 -2.57 -2.54 -12.11
C ASN A 329 -1.17 -3.00 -11.68
N THR A 330 -0.18 -2.12 -11.67
CA THR A 330 1.22 -2.43 -11.32
C THR A 330 1.61 -2.00 -9.91
N ALA A 331 0.84 -1.10 -9.27
CA ALA A 331 1.24 -0.50 -8.00
C ALA A 331 1.27 -1.49 -6.82
N LEU A 332 0.41 -2.50 -6.85
CA LEU A 332 0.27 -3.52 -5.80
C LEU A 332 0.55 -4.94 -6.30
N ALA A 333 0.94 -5.08 -7.58
CA ALA A 333 1.14 -6.38 -8.19
C ALA A 333 2.23 -7.20 -7.47
N ASN A 334 2.00 -8.51 -7.34
CA ASN A 334 2.87 -9.49 -6.68
C ASN A 334 2.99 -9.35 -5.15
N THR A 335 2.68 -8.19 -4.57
CA THR A 335 2.76 -7.99 -3.12
C THR A 335 1.41 -8.00 -2.43
N PHE A 336 0.34 -7.61 -3.13
CA PHE A 336 -1.03 -7.68 -2.59
C PHE A 336 -2.00 -8.15 -3.66
N THR A 337 -2.74 -9.22 -3.35
CA THR A 337 -3.81 -9.73 -4.21
C THR A 337 -5.13 -9.11 -3.77
N VAL A 338 -5.72 -8.26 -4.60
CA VAL A 338 -7.00 -7.58 -4.32
C VAL A 338 -8.16 -8.52 -4.63
N THR A 339 -9.01 -8.77 -3.64
CA THR A 339 -10.25 -9.55 -3.80
C THR A 339 -11.50 -8.67 -3.83
N GLU A 340 -11.42 -7.48 -3.23
CA GLU A 340 -12.51 -6.52 -3.21
C GLU A 340 -11.92 -5.10 -3.16
N ALA A 341 -12.56 -4.16 -3.85
CA ALA A 341 -12.23 -2.75 -3.79
C ALA A 341 -13.52 -1.92 -3.63
N THR A 342 -13.61 -1.10 -2.59
CA THR A 342 -14.81 -0.32 -2.27
C THR A 342 -14.46 1.07 -1.75
N ILE A 343 -15.42 1.99 -1.80
CA ILE A 343 -15.29 3.30 -1.16
C ILE A 343 -16.03 3.29 0.16
N GLY A 344 -15.36 3.79 1.20
CA GLY A 344 -15.87 3.93 2.54
C GLY A 344 -15.62 2.72 3.44
N SER A 345 -16.02 2.84 4.70
CA SER A 345 -15.78 1.82 5.71
C SER A 345 -16.45 0.49 5.39
N ASN A 346 -15.80 -0.62 5.72
CA ASN A 346 -16.40 -1.95 5.65
C ASN A 346 -16.62 -2.55 7.05
N ALA A 347 -17.37 -3.65 7.13
CA ALA A 347 -17.69 -4.30 8.40
C ALA A 347 -16.47 -4.90 9.11
N SER A 348 -15.42 -5.25 8.35
CA SER A 348 -14.19 -5.84 8.90
C SER A 348 -13.30 -4.81 9.59
N VAL A 349 -13.27 -3.57 9.09
CA VAL A 349 -12.42 -2.47 9.56
C VAL A 349 -13.26 -1.18 9.60
N PRO A 350 -14.19 -1.04 10.55
CA PRO A 350 -15.15 0.07 10.58
C PRO A 350 -14.53 1.42 10.97
N CYS A 351 -13.26 1.47 11.40
CA CYS A 351 -12.60 2.70 11.81
C CYS A 351 -12.02 3.53 10.65
N THR A 352 -12.02 2.99 9.43
CA THR A 352 -11.55 3.72 8.23
C THR A 352 -12.52 4.83 7.83
N ALA A 353 -12.05 5.85 7.11
CA ALA A 353 -12.93 6.94 6.71
C ALA A 353 -13.92 6.54 5.59
N ASN A 354 -15.11 7.17 5.61
CA ASN A 354 -16.16 6.94 4.60
C ASN A 354 -15.78 7.43 3.19
N THR A 355 -14.73 8.24 3.07
CA THR A 355 -14.22 8.74 1.79
C THR A 355 -12.91 8.08 1.36
N SER A 356 -12.49 7.02 2.04
CA SER A 356 -11.30 6.25 1.68
C SER A 356 -11.62 5.16 0.66
N LEU A 357 -10.63 4.81 -0.16
CA LEU A 357 -10.65 3.57 -0.95
C LEU A 357 -10.10 2.43 -0.10
N LEU A 358 -10.90 1.40 0.10
CA LEU A 358 -10.52 0.17 0.79
C LEU A 358 -10.25 -0.94 -0.22
N LEU A 359 -9.13 -1.62 -0.06
CA LEU A 359 -8.75 -2.80 -0.81
C LEU A 359 -8.66 -3.99 0.15
N THR A 360 -9.57 -4.94 0.04
CA THR A 360 -9.51 -6.19 0.81
C THR A 360 -8.78 -7.25 0.00
N GLY A 361 -7.97 -8.08 0.65
CA GLY A 361 -7.20 -9.08 -0.06
C GLY A 361 -6.21 -9.88 0.78
N THR A 362 -5.19 -10.38 0.09
CA THR A 362 -4.11 -11.18 0.67
C THR A 362 -2.78 -10.47 0.44
N LEU A 363 -2.07 -10.18 1.53
CA LEU A 363 -0.71 -9.64 1.48
C LEU A 363 0.30 -10.77 1.35
N SER A 364 1.21 -10.66 0.38
CA SER A 364 2.30 -11.61 0.12
C SER A 364 3.40 -11.48 1.19
N ALA A 365 3.14 -12.02 2.39
CA ALA A 365 4.02 -12.14 3.56
C ALA A 365 4.62 -10.82 4.15
N LEU A 366 4.98 -10.87 5.45
CA LEU A 366 5.65 -9.84 6.29
C LEU A 366 6.86 -10.45 7.02
#